data_AF-A0A7S1XK25-F1
#
_entry.id   AF-A0A7S1XK25-F1
#
_cell.length_a   1.000
_cell.length_b   1.000
_cell.length_c   1.000
_cell.angle_alpha   90.00
_cell.angle_beta   90.00
_cell.angle_gamma   90.00
#
_symmetry.space_group_name_H-M   'P 1'
#
loop_
_entity.id
_entity.type
_entity.pdbx_description
1 polymer ?
#
loop_
_entity_poly.entity_id
_entity_poly.type
_entity_poly.pdbx_seq_one_letter_code
_entity_poly.pdbx_strand_id
1 'polypeptide(L)'
;MHVATTEHMGGATPGEEKAEEEEVVVEKMEGGEAVEELSSWIKPSGGVSVVFEMFLRPRHQELLDAFLKEAQAETPAEAMEDVEELETRLEAAGRSGFTTQHYGQLLLLARELGDVTALAGFPPRSDAEDSVKVAAREGYAAGLARARAEGSLDIAASLGPEVEAAACALPCESHFNVFESIFTGRDPNDRDALTNNFRRIFPAQCVADAICAATVLERLAAGDRVLVILGCGHTDYGFGVPQRVELGLQALKHRLQNEGTGMLEPYRGGTDLFEPKEAPAEVDFTEHAGLGAVRITSRCARLAASL
;
A
#
# COMPACT_ATOMS: atom_id res chain seq x y z
N MET A 1 76.57 -27.93 -7.81
CA MET A 1 77.05 -27.66 -9.18
C MET A 1 76.08 -26.64 -9.78
N HIS A 2 76.61 -25.52 -10.27
CA HIS A 2 75.92 -24.53 -11.10
C HIS A 2 75.23 -25.22 -12.30
N VAL A 3 74.13 -24.71 -12.85
CA VAL A 3 74.13 -23.65 -13.89
C VAL A 3 72.77 -22.92 -13.89
N ALA A 4 72.85 -21.61 -14.08
CA ALA A 4 71.74 -20.70 -14.38
C ALA A 4 71.48 -20.62 -15.89
N THR A 5 70.24 -20.38 -16.30
CA THR A 5 69.91 -19.73 -17.57
C THR A 5 68.75 -18.77 -17.40
N THR A 6 68.95 -17.56 -17.91
CA THR A 6 68.06 -16.41 -18.02
C THR A 6 67.58 -16.26 -19.47
N GLU A 7 66.32 -15.85 -19.69
CA GLU A 7 65.78 -15.08 -20.84
C GLU A 7 64.29 -14.81 -20.53
N HIS A 8 63.78 -13.62 -20.20
CA HIS A 8 63.54 -12.34 -20.89
C HIS A 8 62.38 -12.28 -21.93
N MET A 9 61.44 -11.37 -21.62
CA MET A 9 60.58 -10.53 -22.49
C MET A 9 59.21 -11.06 -22.95
N GLY A 10 58.16 -10.29 -22.60
CA GLY A 10 56.82 -10.36 -23.20
C GLY A 10 55.75 -9.67 -22.35
N GLY A 11 55.66 -8.34 -22.46
CA GLY A 11 54.68 -7.52 -21.74
C GLY A 11 53.26 -7.60 -22.29
N ALA A 12 52.29 -7.44 -21.39
CA ALA A 12 50.96 -6.92 -21.68
C ALA A 12 50.40 -6.31 -20.39
N THR A 13 50.26 -4.99 -20.35
CA THR A 13 49.50 -4.24 -19.35
C THR A 13 48.02 -4.32 -19.70
N PRO A 14 47.12 -4.80 -18.82
CA PRO A 14 45.69 -4.61 -18.99
C PRO A 14 45.34 -3.16 -18.62
N GLY A 15 44.63 -2.49 -19.52
CA GLY A 15 44.25 -1.08 -19.38
C GLY A 15 43.30 -0.84 -18.21
N GLU A 16 43.50 0.30 -17.57
CA GLU A 16 42.56 0.90 -16.63
C GLU A 16 41.31 1.34 -17.40
N GLU A 17 40.22 0.57 -17.27
CA GLU A 17 38.88 1.06 -17.60
C GLU A 17 38.50 2.11 -16.55
N LYS A 18 38.51 3.38 -16.97
CA LYS A 18 37.87 4.46 -16.23
C LYS A 18 36.36 4.27 -16.34
N ALA A 19 35.73 3.87 -15.24
CA ALA A 19 34.29 4.00 -15.08
C ALA A 19 33.96 5.50 -15.06
N GLU A 20 33.24 5.95 -16.09
CA GLU A 20 32.58 7.26 -16.08
C GLU A 20 31.42 7.16 -15.09
N GLU A 21 31.55 7.81 -13.93
CA GLU A 21 30.44 8.04 -13.01
C GLU A 21 29.49 9.05 -13.65
N GLU A 22 28.41 8.57 -14.27
CA GLU A 22 27.28 9.42 -14.65
C GLU A 22 26.58 9.91 -13.38
N GLU A 23 26.79 11.19 -13.07
CA GLU A 23 26.09 11.90 -12.01
C GLU A 23 24.62 12.11 -12.43
N VAL A 24 23.76 11.15 -12.05
CA VAL A 24 22.31 11.27 -12.23
C VAL A 24 21.77 12.27 -11.21
N VAL A 25 21.51 13.49 -11.68
CA VAL A 25 20.79 14.52 -10.92
C VAL A 25 19.35 14.05 -10.69
N VAL A 26 19.03 13.73 -9.44
CA VAL A 26 17.65 13.39 -9.02
C VAL A 26 17.07 14.64 -8.36
N GLU A 27 16.20 15.34 -9.08
CA GLU A 27 15.41 16.43 -8.48
C GLU A 27 14.43 15.85 -7.44
N LYS A 28 14.44 16.43 -6.23
CA LYS A 28 13.44 16.16 -5.19
C LYS A 28 12.09 16.64 -5.71
N MET A 29 11.16 15.72 -5.97
CA MET A 29 9.76 16.08 -6.13
C MET A 29 9.11 16.18 -4.74
N GLU A 30 8.60 17.36 -4.41
CA GLU A 30 7.77 17.55 -3.22
C GLU A 30 6.40 16.89 -3.47
N GLY A 31 5.92 16.06 -2.53
CA GLY A 31 4.75 15.18 -2.73
C GLY A 31 3.41 15.87 -3.09
N GLY A 32 3.36 17.20 -3.14
CA GLY A 32 2.22 17.96 -3.66
C GLY A 32 2.16 18.03 -5.19
N GLU A 33 3.29 18.10 -5.89
CA GLU A 33 3.32 18.28 -7.34
C GLU A 33 2.85 17.03 -8.11
N ALA A 34 3.17 15.84 -7.59
CA ALA A 34 2.80 14.57 -8.23
C ALA A 34 1.27 14.36 -8.34
N VAL A 35 0.50 14.89 -7.39
CA VAL A 35 -0.97 14.69 -7.32
C VAL A 35 -1.71 15.65 -8.26
N GLU A 36 -1.27 16.91 -8.37
CA GLU A 36 -1.85 17.85 -9.35
C GLU A 36 -1.62 17.36 -10.79
N GLU A 37 -0.46 16.76 -11.05
CA GLU A 37 -0.13 16.22 -12.37
C GLU A 37 -1.03 15.03 -12.73
N LEU A 38 -1.26 14.08 -11.82
CA LEU A 38 -2.14 12.91 -12.04
C LEU A 38 -3.57 13.25 -12.43
N SER A 39 -4.12 14.35 -11.89
CA SER A 39 -5.48 14.81 -12.21
C SER A 39 -5.66 15.22 -13.68
N SER A 40 -4.54 15.51 -14.38
CA SER A 40 -4.56 15.78 -15.82
C SER A 40 -4.61 14.51 -16.68
N TRP A 41 -4.27 13.33 -16.11
CA TRP A 41 -4.23 12.04 -16.81
C TRP A 41 -5.45 11.16 -16.51
N ILE A 42 -6.02 11.29 -15.31
CA ILE A 42 -7.19 10.52 -14.87
C ILE A 42 -8.37 11.47 -14.72
N LYS A 43 -9.40 11.25 -15.54
CA LYS A 43 -10.64 12.03 -15.45
C LYS A 43 -11.37 11.69 -14.15
N PRO A 44 -11.71 12.67 -13.30
CA PRO A 44 -12.49 12.41 -12.09
C PRO A 44 -13.85 11.79 -12.44
N SER A 45 -14.21 10.69 -11.78
CA SER A 45 -15.53 10.07 -11.87
C SER A 45 -16.58 10.89 -11.10
N GLY A 46 -16.14 11.63 -10.07
CA GLY A 46 -16.99 12.25 -9.08
C GLY A 46 -17.36 11.32 -7.93
N GLY A 47 -17.06 10.02 -8.02
CA GLY A 47 -17.32 9.03 -7.00
C GLY A 47 -16.38 9.17 -5.79
N VAL A 48 -16.88 8.75 -4.63
CA VAL A 48 -16.11 8.64 -3.40
C VAL A 48 -16.02 7.17 -3.01
N SER A 49 -14.80 6.69 -2.80
CA SER A 49 -14.52 5.35 -2.31
C SER A 49 -13.90 5.41 -0.92
N VAL A 50 -14.38 4.59 0.00
CA VAL A 50 -13.81 4.42 1.34
C VAL A 50 -13.27 3.00 1.48
N VAL A 51 -11.96 2.87 1.67
CA VAL A 51 -11.27 1.59 1.83
C VAL A 51 -11.00 1.35 3.32
N PHE A 52 -11.35 0.17 3.79
CA PHE A 52 -11.40 -0.17 5.21
C PHE A 52 -10.48 -1.33 5.56
N GLU A 53 -9.64 -1.18 6.59
CA GLU A 53 -8.81 -2.27 7.13
C GLU A 53 -9.63 -3.43 7.71
N MET A 54 -10.77 -3.13 8.32
CA MET A 54 -11.52 -4.11 9.11
C MET A 54 -12.34 -5.10 8.27
N PHE A 55 -12.42 -4.90 6.95
CA PHE A 55 -13.15 -5.79 6.06
C PHE A 55 -12.19 -6.57 5.15
N LEU A 56 -12.50 -7.84 4.96
CA LEU A 56 -11.64 -8.83 4.34
C LEU A 56 -11.95 -8.99 2.85
N ARG A 57 -11.01 -8.63 1.98
CA ARG A 57 -11.10 -8.86 0.53
C ARG A 57 -10.74 -10.33 0.22
N PRO A 58 -11.41 -10.98 -0.75
CA PRO A 58 -12.67 -10.58 -1.36
C PRO A 58 -13.91 -10.94 -0.51
N ARG A 59 -13.74 -11.71 0.57
CA ARG A 59 -14.82 -12.38 1.32
C ARG A 59 -15.96 -11.46 1.81
N HIS A 60 -15.65 -10.23 2.17
CA HIS A 60 -16.60 -9.27 2.73
C HIS A 60 -17.19 -8.30 1.69
N GLN A 61 -16.63 -8.22 0.48
CA GLN A 61 -17.01 -7.16 -0.47
C GLN A 61 -18.48 -7.26 -0.89
N GLU A 62 -18.97 -8.45 -1.22
CA GLU A 62 -20.37 -8.63 -1.62
C GLU A 62 -21.36 -8.27 -0.49
N LEU A 63 -20.96 -8.49 0.77
CA LEU A 63 -21.78 -8.14 1.93
C LEU A 63 -21.85 -6.63 2.14
N LEU A 64 -20.73 -5.93 1.95
CA LEU A 64 -20.69 -4.46 1.97
C LEU A 64 -21.55 -3.88 0.85
N ASP A 65 -21.40 -4.40 -0.37
CA ASP A 65 -22.17 -3.95 -1.54
C ASP A 65 -23.67 -4.17 -1.36
N ALA A 66 -24.07 -5.27 -0.71
CA ALA A 66 -25.47 -5.54 -0.38
C ALA A 66 -25.99 -4.56 0.67
N PHE A 67 -25.27 -4.38 1.77
CA PHE A 67 -25.65 -3.46 2.85
C PHE A 67 -25.88 -2.03 2.35
N LEU A 68 -25.02 -1.53 1.47
CA LEU A 68 -25.15 -0.18 0.90
C LEU A 68 -26.36 -0.02 -0.03
N LYS A 69 -26.92 -1.12 -0.57
CA LYS A 69 -28.08 -1.11 -1.47
C LYS A 69 -29.40 -1.44 -0.77
N GLU A 70 -29.33 -1.97 0.45
CA GLU A 70 -30.50 -2.24 1.28
C GLU A 70 -31.24 -0.93 1.61
N ALA A 71 -32.55 -1.03 1.85
CA ALA A 71 -33.36 0.14 2.18
C ALA A 71 -32.85 0.79 3.47
N GLN A 72 -32.85 2.12 3.51
CA GLN A 72 -32.45 2.84 4.71
C GLN A 72 -33.47 2.61 5.83
N ALA A 73 -32.96 2.27 7.02
CA ALA A 73 -33.74 2.22 8.24
C ALA A 73 -34.45 3.55 8.51
N GLU A 74 -35.68 3.50 9.05
CA GLU A 74 -36.47 4.69 9.36
C GLU A 74 -36.03 5.35 10.67
N THR A 75 -35.40 4.57 11.56
CA THR A 75 -34.94 5.03 12.87
C THR A 75 -33.46 4.71 13.13
N PRO A 76 -32.78 5.47 14.00
CA PRO A 76 -31.40 5.14 14.41
C PRO A 76 -31.24 3.78 15.10
N ALA A 77 -32.29 3.29 15.75
CA ALA A 77 -32.26 1.99 16.42
C ALA A 77 -32.24 0.85 15.40
N GLU A 78 -33.14 0.90 14.41
CA GLU A 78 -33.16 -0.04 13.28
C GLU A 78 -31.85 0.04 12.48
N ALA A 79 -31.31 1.24 12.27
CA ALA A 79 -30.03 1.40 11.57
C ALA A 79 -28.87 0.67 12.28
N MET A 80 -28.87 0.64 13.62
CA MET A 80 -27.86 -0.10 14.37
C MET A 80 -28.12 -1.61 14.36
N GLU A 81 -29.38 -2.05 14.33
CA GLU A 81 -29.74 -3.46 14.14
C GLU A 81 -29.24 -3.98 12.78
N ASP A 82 -29.37 -3.19 11.70
CA ASP A 82 -28.80 -3.53 10.39
C ASP A 82 -27.28 -3.75 10.46
N VAL A 83 -26.56 -2.93 11.25
CA VAL A 83 -25.11 -3.05 11.43
C VAL A 83 -24.76 -4.31 12.20
N GLU A 84 -25.54 -4.69 13.22
CA GLU A 84 -25.34 -5.93 13.99
C GLU A 84 -25.62 -7.18 13.14
N GLU A 85 -26.63 -7.11 12.26
CA GLU A 85 -26.90 -8.17 11.28
C GLU A 85 -25.74 -8.28 10.28
N LEU A 86 -25.26 -7.16 9.76
CA LEU A 86 -24.09 -7.13 8.89
C LEU A 86 -22.86 -7.75 9.59
N GLU A 87 -22.60 -7.41 10.85
CA GLU A 87 -21.50 -7.98 11.63
C GLU A 87 -21.60 -9.50 11.71
N THR A 88 -22.79 -10.03 11.99
CA THR A 88 -23.04 -11.48 12.03
C THR A 88 -22.72 -12.15 10.69
N ARG A 89 -23.12 -11.52 9.57
CA ARG A 89 -22.85 -12.00 8.21
C ARG A 89 -21.34 -11.94 7.88
N LEU A 90 -20.67 -10.86 8.26
CA LEU A 90 -19.22 -10.68 8.07
C LEU A 90 -18.43 -11.73 8.87
N GLU A 91 -18.79 -11.97 10.13
CA GLU A 91 -18.14 -12.99 10.96
C GLU A 91 -18.29 -14.39 10.37
N ALA A 92 -19.47 -14.71 9.82
CA ALA A 92 -19.73 -15.98 9.14
C ALA A 92 -18.89 -16.14 7.86
N ALA A 93 -18.62 -15.05 7.15
CA ALA A 93 -17.77 -15.04 5.95
C ALA A 93 -16.26 -15.03 6.28
N GLY A 94 -15.88 -14.59 7.47
CA GLY A 94 -14.50 -14.60 7.96
C GLY A 94 -14.26 -13.57 9.06
N ARG A 95 -13.52 -13.96 10.10
CA ARG A 95 -13.24 -13.07 11.23
C ARG A 95 -12.09 -12.12 10.90
N SER A 96 -12.36 -10.82 10.90
CA SER A 96 -11.34 -9.78 10.73
C SER A 96 -10.59 -9.46 12.03
N GLY A 97 -11.22 -9.73 13.18
CA GLY A 97 -10.70 -9.38 14.50
C GLY A 97 -11.08 -7.97 14.96
N PHE A 98 -11.95 -7.28 14.22
CA PHE A 98 -12.52 -5.99 14.59
C PHE A 98 -14.03 -6.12 14.81
N THR A 99 -14.57 -5.31 15.72
CA THR A 99 -16.03 -5.18 15.86
C THR A 99 -16.53 -4.17 14.82
N THR A 100 -17.64 -4.50 14.17
CA THR A 100 -18.22 -3.64 13.12
C THR A 100 -18.84 -2.39 13.74
N GLN A 101 -19.27 -2.45 15.00
CA GLN A 101 -19.86 -1.33 15.74
C GLN A 101 -19.03 -0.04 15.71
N HIS A 102 -17.69 -0.11 15.74
CA HIS A 102 -16.83 1.09 15.69
C HIS A 102 -16.87 1.80 14.33
N TYR A 103 -17.20 1.06 13.27
CA TYR A 103 -17.20 1.54 11.88
C TYR A 103 -18.61 1.62 11.29
N GLY A 104 -19.61 1.07 11.98
CA GLY A 104 -21.00 1.00 11.54
C GLY A 104 -21.58 2.37 11.20
N GLN A 105 -21.27 3.40 11.99
CA GLN A 105 -21.71 4.77 11.70
C GLN A 105 -21.18 5.31 10.37
N LEU A 106 -19.96 4.93 9.99
CA LEU A 106 -19.39 5.32 8.70
C LEU A 106 -20.06 4.57 7.54
N LEU A 107 -20.39 3.29 7.73
CA LEU A 107 -21.14 2.52 6.75
C LEU A 107 -22.57 3.05 6.58
N LEU A 108 -23.22 3.42 7.68
CA LEU A 108 -24.54 4.04 7.65
C LEU A 108 -24.51 5.39 6.92
N LEU A 109 -23.50 6.22 7.18
CA LEU A 109 -23.31 7.48 6.46
C LEU A 109 -23.06 7.24 4.96
N ALA A 110 -22.23 6.25 4.60
CA ALA A 110 -22.00 5.89 3.20
C ALA A 110 -23.30 5.45 2.51
N ARG A 111 -24.13 4.65 3.19
CA ARG A 111 -25.46 4.23 2.73
C ARG A 111 -26.43 5.40 2.60
N GLU A 112 -26.37 6.36 3.52
CA GLU A 112 -27.18 7.59 3.49
C GLU A 112 -26.89 8.45 2.26
N LEU A 113 -25.59 8.64 1.96
CA LEU A 113 -25.13 9.46 0.83
C LEU A 113 -25.43 8.80 -0.53
N GLY A 114 -25.42 7.47 -0.61
CA GLY A 114 -25.85 6.70 -1.79
C GLY A 114 -24.90 6.73 -2.99
N ASP A 115 -23.90 7.61 -2.99
CA ASP A 115 -22.84 7.73 -4.01
C ASP A 115 -21.44 7.36 -3.48
N VAL A 116 -21.38 6.77 -2.28
CA VAL A 116 -20.14 6.30 -1.64
C VAL A 116 -20.01 4.79 -1.78
N THR A 117 -18.85 4.33 -2.23
CA THR A 117 -18.50 2.89 -2.25
C THR A 117 -17.68 2.52 -1.01
N ALA A 118 -18.10 1.51 -0.26
CA ALA A 118 -17.31 0.93 0.83
C ALA A 118 -16.56 -0.31 0.33
N LEU A 119 -15.24 -0.35 0.56
CA LEU A 119 -14.36 -1.38 0.03
C LEU A 119 -13.63 -2.12 1.13
N ALA A 120 -13.62 -3.45 1.03
CA ALA A 120 -12.76 -4.30 1.82
C ALA A 120 -11.32 -4.15 1.35
N GLY A 121 -10.44 -3.70 2.25
CA GLY A 121 -9.06 -3.36 1.91
C GLY A 121 -8.03 -4.42 2.31
N PHE A 122 -8.40 -5.44 3.09
CA PHE A 122 -7.41 -6.27 3.78
C PHE A 122 -7.56 -7.76 3.53
N PRO A 123 -6.47 -8.55 3.64
CA PRO A 123 -6.53 -10.00 3.48
C PRO A 123 -7.30 -10.69 4.61
N PRO A 124 -7.87 -11.89 4.37
CA PRO A 124 -8.41 -12.75 5.41
C PRO A 124 -7.37 -13.10 6.49
N ARG A 125 -7.83 -13.29 7.74
CA ARG A 125 -6.97 -13.60 8.91
C ARG A 125 -7.32 -14.92 9.62
N SER A 126 -8.46 -15.56 9.32
CA SER A 126 -9.03 -16.67 10.10
C SER A 126 -8.38 -18.04 9.85
N ASP A 127 -7.85 -18.34 8.67
CA ASP A 127 -7.47 -19.70 8.27
C ASP A 127 -5.96 -19.89 8.15
N ALA A 128 -5.45 -21.11 8.38
CA ALA A 128 -4.01 -21.41 8.41
C ALA A 128 -3.31 -21.17 7.05
N GLU A 129 -4.10 -21.07 5.98
CA GLU A 129 -3.64 -20.88 4.61
C GLU A 129 -3.74 -19.43 4.13
N ASP A 130 -4.23 -18.51 4.96
CA ASP A 130 -4.40 -17.12 4.54
C ASP A 130 -3.05 -16.47 4.19
N SER A 131 -3.05 -15.63 3.15
CA SER A 131 -1.86 -14.94 2.64
C SER A 131 -0.99 -14.28 3.71
N VAL A 132 -1.57 -13.70 4.77
CA VAL A 132 -0.84 -13.12 5.91
C VAL A 132 -0.11 -14.19 6.73
N LYS A 133 -0.75 -15.34 7.01
CA LYS A 133 -0.11 -16.42 7.77
C LYS A 133 0.96 -17.12 6.95
N VAL A 134 0.74 -17.28 5.65
CA VAL A 134 1.75 -17.77 4.71
C VAL A 134 2.93 -16.81 4.69
N ALA A 135 2.70 -15.50 4.59
CA ALA A 135 3.76 -14.49 4.62
C ALA A 135 4.60 -14.57 5.91
N ALA A 136 3.96 -14.73 7.06
CA ALA A 136 4.65 -14.81 8.35
C ALA A 136 5.44 -16.12 8.55
N ARG A 137 5.16 -17.17 7.77
CA ARG A 137 5.82 -18.49 7.88
C ARG A 137 6.87 -18.71 6.79
N GLU A 138 6.55 -18.30 5.58
CA GLU A 138 7.26 -18.65 4.34
C GLU A 138 7.84 -17.41 3.64
N GLY A 139 7.52 -16.20 4.13
CA GLY A 139 8.06 -14.94 3.63
C GLY A 139 7.12 -14.22 2.65
N TYR A 140 7.50 -12.98 2.34
CA TYR A 140 6.66 -12.03 1.61
C TYR A 140 6.18 -12.54 0.25
N ALA A 141 7.08 -13.12 -0.56
CA ALA A 141 6.76 -13.62 -1.89
C ALA A 141 5.70 -14.74 -1.87
N ALA A 142 5.79 -15.67 -0.92
CA ALA A 142 4.81 -16.73 -0.75
C ALA A 142 3.44 -16.17 -0.35
N GLY A 143 3.44 -15.17 0.54
CA GLY A 143 2.22 -14.46 0.93
C GLY A 143 1.53 -13.74 -0.24
N LEU A 144 2.30 -13.04 -1.09
CA LEU A 144 1.76 -12.41 -2.31
C LEU A 144 1.22 -13.44 -3.31
N ALA A 145 1.93 -14.55 -3.52
CA ALA A 145 1.46 -15.63 -4.39
C ALA A 145 0.12 -16.19 -3.90
N ARG A 146 -0.02 -16.37 -2.58
CA ARG A 146 -1.28 -16.79 -1.98
C ARG A 146 -2.39 -15.74 -2.10
N ALA A 147 -2.07 -14.46 -1.87
CA ALA A 147 -3.04 -13.37 -2.02
C ALA A 147 -3.64 -13.29 -3.44
N ARG A 148 -2.82 -13.55 -4.47
CA ARG A 148 -3.30 -13.69 -5.86
C ARG A 148 -4.20 -14.89 -6.04
N ALA A 149 -3.79 -16.06 -5.53
CA ALA A 149 -4.58 -17.29 -5.63
C ALA A 149 -5.96 -17.17 -4.92
N GLU A 150 -6.03 -16.35 -3.86
CA GLU A 150 -7.26 -16.05 -3.12
C GLU A 150 -8.12 -14.95 -3.78
N GLY A 151 -7.64 -14.29 -4.84
CA GLY A 151 -8.31 -13.14 -5.45
C GLY A 151 -8.29 -11.87 -4.60
N SER A 152 -7.45 -11.83 -3.56
CA SER A 152 -7.27 -10.62 -2.72
C SER A 152 -6.37 -9.58 -3.40
N LEU A 153 -5.54 -10.01 -4.35
CA LEU A 153 -4.64 -9.17 -5.13
C LEU A 153 -4.84 -9.48 -6.62
N ASP A 154 -5.61 -8.64 -7.31
CA ASP A 154 -5.97 -8.81 -8.74
C ASP A 154 -5.78 -7.49 -9.53
N ILE A 155 -4.64 -6.83 -9.32
CA ILE A 155 -4.34 -5.53 -9.98
C ILE A 155 -3.85 -5.73 -11.41
N ALA A 156 -3.02 -6.74 -11.68
CA ALA A 156 -2.40 -6.87 -13.00
C ALA A 156 -3.44 -6.99 -14.12
N ALA A 157 -4.61 -7.56 -13.83
CA ALA A 157 -5.72 -7.63 -14.78
C ALA A 157 -6.34 -6.25 -15.06
N SER A 158 -6.40 -5.35 -14.07
CA SER A 158 -7.07 -4.06 -14.14
C SER A 158 -6.14 -2.90 -14.53
N LEU A 159 -4.95 -2.81 -13.92
CA LEU A 159 -4.01 -1.70 -14.09
C LEU A 159 -2.66 -2.10 -14.70
N GLY A 160 -2.47 -3.38 -14.96
CA GLY A 160 -1.24 -3.92 -15.54
C GLY A 160 -0.19 -4.30 -14.52
N PRO A 161 0.79 -5.09 -14.96
CA PRO A 161 1.73 -5.75 -14.07
C PRO A 161 2.80 -4.84 -13.48
N GLU A 162 3.14 -3.71 -14.11
CA GLU A 162 4.07 -2.71 -13.54
C GLU A 162 3.48 -2.07 -12.28
N VAL A 163 2.20 -1.70 -12.34
CA VAL A 163 1.46 -1.12 -11.22
C VAL A 163 1.34 -2.14 -10.10
N GLU A 164 1.07 -3.40 -10.44
CA GLU A 164 1.05 -4.47 -9.45
C GLU A 164 2.43 -4.68 -8.79
N ALA A 165 3.50 -4.73 -9.58
CA ALA A 165 4.86 -4.90 -9.06
C ALA A 165 5.23 -3.76 -8.10
N ALA A 166 4.87 -2.52 -8.46
CA ALA A 166 5.07 -1.34 -7.62
C ALA A 166 4.24 -1.37 -6.33
N ALA A 167 2.96 -1.75 -6.40
CA ALA A 167 2.12 -1.93 -5.21
C ALA A 167 2.63 -3.08 -4.30
N CYS A 168 3.30 -4.07 -4.90
CA CYS A 168 3.92 -5.20 -4.24
C CYS A 168 5.43 -4.99 -3.96
N ALA A 169 5.89 -3.74 -3.93
CA ALA A 169 7.30 -3.43 -3.70
C ALA A 169 7.83 -4.13 -2.43
N LEU A 170 9.07 -4.62 -2.55
CA LEU A 170 9.69 -5.44 -1.52
C LEU A 170 9.79 -4.68 -0.20
N PRO A 171 9.58 -5.35 0.94
CA PRO A 171 9.87 -4.79 2.25
C PRO A 171 11.33 -4.38 2.34
N CYS A 172 11.61 -3.20 2.88
CA CYS A 172 12.97 -2.71 3.10
C CYS A 172 13.29 -2.56 4.60
N GLU A 173 14.58 -2.47 4.92
CA GLU A 173 15.06 -2.32 6.30
C GLU A 173 14.53 -1.06 6.98
N SER A 174 14.44 0.05 6.26
CA SER A 174 13.88 1.30 6.79
C SER A 174 12.40 1.15 7.19
N HIS A 175 11.62 0.42 6.39
CA HIS A 175 10.22 0.13 6.73
C HIS A 175 10.14 -0.79 7.96
N PHE A 176 10.97 -1.85 8.02
CA PHE A 176 11.00 -2.72 9.20
C PHE A 176 11.37 -1.94 10.48
N ASN A 177 12.34 -1.04 10.37
CA ASN A 177 12.80 -0.21 11.47
C ASN A 177 11.67 0.68 12.01
N VAL A 178 10.88 1.32 11.15
CA VAL A 178 9.70 2.08 11.58
C VAL A 178 8.64 1.16 12.18
N PHE A 179 8.31 0.07 11.50
CA PHE A 179 7.32 -0.90 11.97
C PHE A 179 7.64 -1.41 13.38
N GLU A 180 8.88 -1.81 13.63
CA GLU A 180 9.29 -2.33 14.94
C GLU A 180 9.31 -1.24 16.02
N SER A 181 9.62 0.01 15.65
CA SER A 181 9.56 1.15 16.57
C SER A 181 8.16 1.41 17.14
N ILE A 182 7.11 1.12 16.36
CA ILE A 182 5.71 1.28 16.80
C ILE A 182 5.37 0.29 17.91
N PHE A 183 5.85 -0.96 17.83
CA PHE A 183 5.59 -1.97 18.86
C PHE A 183 6.43 -1.80 20.11
N THR A 184 7.66 -1.32 19.96
CA THR A 184 8.61 -1.18 21.07
C THR A 184 8.55 0.19 21.74
N GLY A 185 7.98 1.19 21.07
CA GLY A 185 8.01 2.58 21.50
C GLY A 185 9.39 3.23 21.44
N ARG A 186 10.36 2.59 20.76
CA ARG A 186 11.71 3.17 20.61
C ARG A 186 11.71 4.31 19.59
N ASP A 187 12.75 5.14 19.63
CA ASP A 187 13.01 6.11 18.57
C ASP A 187 13.38 5.37 17.27
N PRO A 188 12.67 5.59 16.15
CA PRO A 188 13.03 4.99 14.86
C PRO A 188 14.44 5.39 14.38
N ASN A 189 15.02 6.49 14.88
CA ASN A 189 16.38 6.89 14.52
C ASN A 189 17.47 6.15 15.31
N ASP A 190 17.11 5.52 16.44
CA ASP A 190 18.02 4.69 17.23
C ASP A 190 18.05 3.27 16.65
N ARG A 191 18.97 3.05 15.70
CA ARG A 191 19.16 1.76 15.02
C ARG A 191 19.85 0.72 15.90
N ASP A 192 20.60 1.14 16.91
CA ASP A 192 21.32 0.22 17.81
C ASP A 192 20.36 -0.50 18.76
N ALA A 193 19.20 0.10 19.03
CA ALA A 193 18.13 -0.49 19.83
C ALA A 193 17.21 -1.48 19.06
N LEU A 194 17.47 -1.78 17.79
CA LEU A 194 16.62 -2.67 16.97
C LEU A 194 16.67 -4.12 17.44
N THR A 195 15.53 -4.66 17.91
CA THR A 195 15.50 -5.99 18.55
C THR A 195 15.27 -7.16 17.58
N ASN A 196 14.78 -6.88 16.36
CA ASN A 196 14.38 -7.87 15.36
C ASN A 196 13.28 -8.86 15.79
N ASN A 197 12.65 -8.68 16.96
CA ASN A 197 11.63 -9.59 17.49
C ASN A 197 10.39 -9.73 16.59
N PHE A 198 10.12 -8.74 15.75
CA PHE A 198 8.94 -8.67 14.89
C PHE A 198 9.21 -9.03 13.43
N ARG A 199 10.43 -9.47 13.09
CA ARG A 199 10.81 -9.88 11.72
C ARG A 199 9.88 -10.92 11.13
N ARG A 200 9.39 -11.82 11.97
CA ARG A 200 8.50 -12.90 11.55
C ARG A 200 7.14 -12.39 11.08
N ILE A 201 6.60 -11.34 11.68
CA ILE A 201 5.27 -10.82 11.35
C ILE A 201 5.29 -9.68 10.32
N PHE A 202 6.46 -9.06 10.12
CA PHE A 202 6.61 -7.95 9.19
C PHE A 202 6.26 -8.27 7.72
N PRO A 203 6.62 -9.44 7.15
CA PRO A 203 6.13 -9.81 5.82
C PRO A 203 4.62 -9.85 5.73
N ALA A 204 3.95 -10.27 6.80
CA ALA A 204 2.50 -10.33 6.92
C ALA A 204 1.88 -8.93 6.84
N GLN A 205 2.46 -7.96 7.55
CA GLN A 205 2.12 -6.54 7.46
C GLN A 205 2.22 -6.04 6.02
N CYS A 206 3.35 -6.29 5.36
CA CYS A 206 3.61 -5.81 4.00
C CYS A 206 2.66 -6.42 2.95
N VAL A 207 2.19 -7.67 3.14
CA VAL A 207 1.19 -8.28 2.26
C VAL A 207 -0.16 -7.58 2.42
N ALA A 208 -0.56 -7.28 3.66
CA ALA A 208 -1.78 -6.53 3.92
C ALA A 208 -1.71 -5.12 3.30
N ASP A 209 -0.56 -4.44 3.43
CA ASP A 209 -0.34 -3.14 2.81
C ASP A 209 -0.46 -3.20 1.29
N ALA A 210 0.09 -4.24 0.66
CA ALA A 210 0.02 -4.42 -0.79
C ALA A 210 -1.42 -4.61 -1.28
N ILE A 211 -2.23 -5.40 -0.57
CA ILE A 211 -3.66 -5.63 -0.89
C ILE A 211 -4.49 -4.36 -0.69
N CYS A 212 -4.19 -3.57 0.35
CA CYS A 212 -4.88 -2.30 0.54
C CYS A 212 -4.49 -1.29 -0.54
N ALA A 213 -3.20 -1.13 -0.81
CA ALA A 213 -2.70 -0.27 -1.87
C ALA A 213 -3.25 -0.65 -3.24
N ALA A 214 -3.39 -1.95 -3.51
CA ALA A 214 -4.07 -2.48 -4.70
C ALA A 214 -5.45 -1.88 -4.88
N THR A 215 -6.26 -1.99 -3.84
CA THR A 215 -7.65 -1.53 -3.82
C THR A 215 -7.71 -0.01 -4.01
N VAL A 216 -6.81 0.73 -3.38
CA VAL A 216 -6.72 2.19 -3.53
C VAL A 216 -6.37 2.58 -4.97
N LEU A 217 -5.36 1.94 -5.57
CA LEU A 217 -4.92 2.21 -6.94
C LEU A 217 -6.03 1.93 -7.96
N GLU A 218 -6.77 0.82 -7.80
CA GLU A 218 -7.92 0.49 -8.66
C GLU A 218 -8.96 1.61 -8.67
N ARG A 219 -9.27 2.18 -7.50
CA ARG A 219 -10.26 3.27 -7.40
C ARG A 219 -9.72 4.60 -7.89
N LEU A 220 -8.46 4.93 -7.61
CA LEU A 220 -7.82 6.13 -8.13
C LEU A 220 -7.78 6.10 -9.66
N ALA A 221 -7.43 4.97 -10.27
CA ALA A 221 -7.46 4.79 -11.73
C ALA A 221 -8.87 4.88 -12.32
N ALA A 222 -9.90 4.50 -11.57
CA ALA A 222 -11.30 4.71 -11.94
C ALA A 222 -11.76 6.19 -11.83
N GLY A 223 -10.90 7.08 -11.31
CA GLY A 223 -11.18 8.51 -11.15
C GLY A 223 -11.88 8.88 -9.85
N ASP A 224 -11.98 7.96 -8.89
CA ASP A 224 -12.60 8.22 -7.60
C ASP A 224 -11.70 9.05 -6.67
N ARG A 225 -12.33 9.74 -5.73
CA ARG A 225 -11.65 10.22 -4.53
C ARG A 225 -11.65 9.12 -3.48
N VAL A 226 -10.47 8.77 -2.97
CA VAL A 226 -10.32 7.65 -2.06
C VAL A 226 -9.98 8.12 -0.65
N LEU A 227 -10.79 7.71 0.32
CA LEU A 227 -10.48 7.77 1.75
C LEU A 227 -10.07 6.37 2.21
N VAL A 228 -9.02 6.27 3.03
CA VAL A 228 -8.54 4.98 3.54
C VAL A 228 -8.53 5.03 5.07
N ILE A 229 -9.14 4.03 5.71
CA ILE A 229 -9.27 3.93 7.18
C ILE A 229 -8.50 2.72 7.68
N LEU A 230 -7.33 3.00 8.28
CA LEU A 230 -6.31 2.02 8.66
C LEU A 230 -5.73 2.35 10.03
N GLY A 231 -5.15 1.35 10.69
CA GLY A 231 -4.24 1.54 11.81
C GLY A 231 -2.98 2.31 11.42
N CYS A 232 -2.40 3.06 12.35
CA CYS A 232 -1.22 3.90 12.09
C CYS A 232 0.00 3.09 11.62
N GLY A 233 0.13 1.83 12.04
CA GLY A 233 1.17 0.90 11.56
C GLY A 233 1.15 0.61 10.05
N HIS A 234 0.08 0.99 9.34
CA HIS A 234 -0.05 0.86 7.88
C HIS A 234 0.21 2.18 7.13
N THR A 235 0.36 3.30 7.84
CA THR A 235 0.40 4.66 7.24
C THR A 235 1.50 5.57 7.80
N ASP A 236 2.13 5.23 8.92
CA ASP A 236 3.10 6.10 9.58
C ASP A 236 4.41 6.26 8.80
N TYR A 237 5.00 7.46 8.90
CA TYR A 237 6.28 7.83 8.26
C TYR A 237 6.33 7.62 6.75
N GLY A 238 5.17 7.61 6.08
CA GLY A 238 5.07 7.39 4.64
C GLY A 238 5.30 5.93 4.22
N PHE A 239 5.57 5.01 5.15
CA PHE A 239 5.68 3.58 4.87
C PHE A 239 4.32 2.88 4.89
N GLY A 240 4.28 1.65 4.38
CA GLY A 240 3.07 0.82 4.33
C GLY A 240 2.25 1.07 3.07
N VAL A 241 0.97 1.39 3.23
CA VAL A 241 0.03 1.67 2.14
C VAL A 241 0.39 2.95 1.35
N PRO A 242 0.72 4.09 1.97
CA PRO A 242 1.08 5.32 1.25
C PRO A 242 2.22 5.12 0.25
N GLN A 243 3.34 4.53 0.69
CA GLN A 243 4.49 4.22 -0.16
C GLN A 243 4.09 3.40 -1.40
N ARG A 244 3.27 2.37 -1.21
CA ARG A 244 2.88 1.45 -2.28
C ARG A 244 1.93 2.11 -3.27
N VAL A 245 1.03 2.96 -2.79
CA VAL A 245 0.17 3.77 -3.64
C VAL A 245 1.01 4.76 -4.45
N GLU A 246 1.97 5.43 -3.83
CA GLU A 246 2.86 6.37 -4.54
C GLU A 246 3.65 5.68 -5.65
N LEU A 247 4.29 4.54 -5.35
CA LEU A 247 5.01 3.74 -6.35
C LEU A 247 4.07 3.26 -7.46
N GLY A 248 2.87 2.78 -7.11
CA GLY A 248 1.86 2.33 -8.07
C GLY A 248 1.37 3.46 -8.98
N LEU A 249 1.19 4.66 -8.45
CA LEU A 249 0.80 5.84 -9.22
C LEU A 249 1.91 6.29 -10.18
N GLN A 250 3.17 6.23 -9.75
CA GLN A 250 4.32 6.50 -10.62
C GLN A 250 4.39 5.49 -11.77
N ALA A 251 4.21 4.19 -11.47
CA ALA A 251 4.16 3.14 -12.47
C ALA A 251 2.98 3.33 -13.45
N LEU A 252 1.81 3.70 -12.93
CA LEU A 252 0.63 4.00 -13.74
C LEU A 252 0.89 5.19 -14.67
N LYS A 253 1.46 6.28 -14.15
CA LYS A 253 1.84 7.46 -14.94
C LYS A 253 2.79 7.09 -16.08
N HIS A 254 3.86 6.36 -15.77
CA HIS A 254 4.84 5.93 -16.77
C HIS A 254 4.19 5.07 -17.87
N ARG A 255 3.31 4.15 -17.47
CA ARG A 255 2.56 3.32 -18.41
C ARG A 255 1.69 4.17 -19.35
N LEU A 256 0.91 5.11 -18.82
CA LEU A 256 0.05 5.98 -19.61
C LEU A 256 0.83 6.88 -20.57
N GLN A 257 2.00 7.37 -20.16
CA GLN A 257 2.87 8.15 -21.03
C GLN A 257 3.40 7.33 -22.22
N ASN A 258 3.76 6.07 -21.99
CA ASN A 258 4.35 5.20 -23.02
C ASN A 258 3.32 4.60 -23.99
N GLU A 259 2.07 4.40 -23.56
CA GLU A 259 1.01 3.90 -24.43
C GLU A 259 0.51 4.94 -25.44
N GLY A 260 0.99 6.20 -25.38
CA GLY A 260 0.54 7.27 -26.28
C GLY A 260 -0.93 7.66 -26.11
N THR A 261 -1.57 7.11 -25.08
CA THR A 261 -2.96 7.33 -24.69
C THR A 261 -2.99 8.51 -23.72
N GLY A 262 -3.14 9.73 -24.26
CA GLY A 262 -3.25 10.95 -23.44
C GLY A 262 -4.43 11.00 -22.46
N MET A 263 -5.28 9.96 -22.42
CA MET A 263 -6.28 9.66 -21.38
C MET A 263 -6.63 8.17 -21.44
N LEU A 264 -6.95 7.56 -20.28
CA LEU A 264 -7.37 6.16 -20.19
C LEU A 264 -8.67 5.86 -20.95
N GLU A 265 -8.58 5.00 -21.96
CA GLU A 265 -9.60 4.02 -22.33
C GLU A 265 -9.12 2.64 -21.80
N PRO A 266 -10.01 1.72 -21.37
CA PRO A 266 -9.62 0.52 -20.62
C PRO A 266 -8.79 -0.46 -21.47
N TYR A 267 -7.54 -0.75 -21.08
CA TYR A 267 -6.59 -1.47 -21.94
C TYR A 267 -5.82 -2.64 -21.29
N ARG A 268 -5.60 -3.68 -22.12
CA ARG A 268 -5.02 -5.01 -21.86
C ARG A 268 -3.50 -5.07 -22.06
N GLY A 269 -2.77 -5.43 -21.00
CA GLY A 269 -1.61 -6.36 -20.99
C GLY A 269 -0.26 -5.96 -21.63
N GLY A 270 0.81 -6.11 -20.85
CA GLY A 270 2.24 -6.17 -21.23
C GLY A 270 3.12 -5.71 -20.07
N THR A 271 4.27 -6.36 -19.80
CA THR A 271 5.11 -6.21 -18.58
C THR A 271 6.52 -5.79 -18.93
N ASP A 272 7.13 -4.84 -18.19
CA ASP A 272 8.52 -4.93 -17.68
C ASP A 272 9.03 -3.72 -16.81
N LEU A 273 9.72 -4.05 -15.67
CA LEU A 273 10.89 -3.38 -15.02
C LEU A 273 10.86 -2.64 -13.62
N PHE A 274 12.00 -2.87 -12.89
CA PHE A 274 12.84 -2.00 -12.00
C PHE A 274 12.75 -1.97 -10.44
N GLU A 275 13.91 -1.63 -9.81
CA GLU A 275 14.36 -1.74 -8.40
C GLU A 275 14.35 -0.39 -7.60
N PRO A 276 14.28 -0.39 -6.23
CA PRO A 276 14.05 0.83 -5.42
C PRO A 276 15.30 1.51 -4.79
N LYS A 277 15.20 2.82 -4.50
CA LYS A 277 16.22 3.72 -3.89
C LYS A 277 16.13 3.90 -2.36
N GLU A 278 17.21 4.34 -1.73
CA GLU A 278 17.38 4.58 -0.27
C GLU A 278 16.66 5.83 0.28
N ALA A 279 16.33 5.80 1.58
CA ALA A 279 15.52 6.81 2.28
C ALA A 279 16.36 8.02 2.78
N PRO A 280 15.84 9.27 2.67
CA PRO A 280 16.54 10.47 3.14
C PRO A 280 16.41 10.69 4.66
N ALA A 281 17.42 11.36 5.22
CA ALA A 281 17.49 11.78 6.62
C ALA A 281 16.77 13.13 6.83
N GLU A 282 15.91 13.16 7.86
CA GLU A 282 15.21 14.31 8.47
C GLU A 282 14.24 15.12 7.57
N VAL A 283 12.97 15.18 8.00
CA VAL A 283 11.94 16.11 7.49
C VAL A 283 11.22 16.74 8.69
N ASP A 284 11.15 18.08 8.71
CA ASP A 284 10.39 18.89 9.68
C ASP A 284 8.95 19.11 9.16
N PHE A 285 7.95 18.93 10.02
CA PHE A 285 6.52 18.83 9.66
C PHE A 285 5.64 19.96 10.21
N THR A 286 6.21 21.13 10.52
CA THR A 286 5.47 22.19 11.23
C THR A 286 4.69 23.19 10.35
N GLU A 287 4.82 23.16 9.03
CA GLU A 287 4.13 24.11 8.13
C GLU A 287 3.27 23.39 7.08
N HIS A 288 2.17 24.03 6.66
CA HIS A 288 1.18 23.59 5.64
C HIS A 288 -0.19 23.09 6.15
N ALA A 289 -1.01 24.05 6.56
CA ALA A 289 -2.47 23.93 6.59
C ALA A 289 -3.07 24.70 5.40
N GLY A 290 -3.51 24.00 4.35
CA GLY A 290 -4.34 24.59 3.30
C GLY A 290 -4.43 23.72 2.04
N LEU A 291 -5.67 23.49 1.60
CA LEU A 291 -6.11 22.94 0.30
C LEU A 291 -6.05 21.41 0.10
N GLY A 292 -7.10 20.93 -0.60
CA GLY A 292 -7.52 19.54 -0.69
C GLY A 292 -6.59 18.66 -1.50
N ALA A 293 -5.74 17.92 -0.80
CA ALA A 293 -5.01 16.77 -1.29
C ALA A 293 -5.60 15.50 -0.67
N VAL A 294 -5.23 14.32 -1.20
CA VAL A 294 -5.31 13.06 -0.45
C VAL A 294 -4.50 13.27 0.84
N ARG A 295 -5.18 13.69 1.90
CA ARG A 295 -4.58 13.99 3.19
C ARG A 295 -4.52 12.68 3.94
N ILE A 296 -3.43 11.93 3.75
CA ILE A 296 -3.07 10.84 4.65
C ILE A 296 -2.59 11.50 5.94
N THR A 297 -3.52 11.91 6.80
CA THR A 297 -3.17 12.48 8.11
C THR A 297 -3.00 11.37 9.12
N SER A 298 -1.77 10.96 9.42
CA SER A 298 -1.47 10.24 10.66
C SER A 298 -1.45 11.24 11.83
N ARG A 299 -2.64 11.61 12.34
CA ARG A 299 -2.75 12.37 13.59
C ARG A 299 -3.12 11.45 14.75
N CYS A 300 -2.18 10.59 15.13
CA CYS A 300 -2.26 9.84 16.39
C CYS A 300 -1.07 10.18 17.30
N ALA A 301 -1.13 11.36 17.93
CA ALA A 301 -0.23 11.66 19.07
C ALA A 301 -0.79 12.66 20.11
N ARG A 302 -2.02 13.20 19.99
CA ARG A 302 -2.52 14.22 20.96
C ARG A 302 -3.93 14.06 21.49
N LEU A 303 -4.62 12.94 21.27
CA LEU A 303 -5.94 12.70 21.89
C LEU A 303 -5.90 11.86 23.17
N ALA A 304 -4.71 11.40 23.61
CA ALA A 304 -4.53 10.66 24.87
C ALA A 304 -4.13 11.57 26.06
N ALA A 305 -4.10 12.90 25.89
CA ALA A 305 -3.77 13.86 26.94
C ALA A 305 -4.97 14.72 27.37
N SER A 306 -6.18 14.41 26.90
CA SER A 306 -7.41 15.12 27.27
C SER A 306 -8.63 14.20 27.48
N LEU A 307 -8.39 12.91 27.72
CA LEU A 307 -9.32 11.95 28.33
C LEU A 307 -8.61 11.31 29.52
#